data_AF-A0A2M7TL40-F1
#
_entry.id   AF-A0A2M7TL40-F1
#
_cell.length_a   1.000
_cell.length_b   1.000
_cell.length_c   1.000
_cell.angle_alpha   90.00
_cell.angle_beta   90.00
_cell.angle_gamma   90.00
#
_symmetry.space_group_name_H-M   'P 1'
#
loop_
_entity.id
_entity.type
_entity.pdbx_description
1 polymer ?
#
loop_
_entity_poly.entity_id
_entity_poly.type
_entity_poly.pdbx_seq_one_letter_code
_entity_poly.pdbx_strand_id
1 'polypeptide(L)'
;DEGVEQGSLTLRFRGTEGTRKFETSFHLQQGGKELTSMDNNFNLTGKFAANTFYLTMQTIGLPKEVEEKVIAGPYGIFTAGSVSVKNSILTMTLDETSAEAKLFFFNGQTLTEQKDIEIEENILTATVDSLGAFLVTE
;
A
#
# COMPACT_ATOMS: atom_id res chain seq x y z
N ASP A 1 19.63 -9.83 7.09
CA ASP A 1 20.44 -9.31 5.98
C ASP A 1 20.75 -7.87 6.34
N GLU A 2 21.99 -7.57 6.72
CA GLU A 2 22.37 -6.18 7.03
C GLU A 2 22.41 -5.39 5.72
N GLY A 3 21.63 -4.30 5.63
CA GLY A 3 21.65 -3.39 4.49
C GLY A 3 20.71 -3.70 3.32
N VAL A 4 19.74 -4.62 3.48
CA VAL A 4 18.68 -4.79 2.48
C VAL A 4 17.59 -3.76 2.71
N GLU A 5 17.59 -2.72 1.88
CA GLU A 5 16.54 -1.69 1.87
C GLU A 5 15.52 -1.96 0.77
N GLN A 6 15.89 -2.64 -0.32
CA GLN A 6 15.03 -2.80 -1.50
C GLN A 6 15.17 -4.21 -2.07
N GLY A 7 14.12 -4.72 -2.69
CA GLY A 7 14.18 -6.03 -3.33
C GLY A 7 12.89 -6.42 -4.04
N SER A 8 12.82 -7.69 -4.42
CA SER A 8 11.61 -8.30 -4.96
C SER A 8 11.22 -9.54 -4.17
N LEU A 9 9.92 -9.71 -3.95
CA LEU A 9 9.31 -10.92 -3.42
C LEU A 9 8.74 -11.69 -4.60
N THR A 10 9.27 -12.89 -4.85
CA THR A 10 8.72 -13.83 -5.84
C THR A 10 8.05 -15.00 -5.14
N LEU A 11 6.77 -15.20 -5.40
CA LEU A 11 6.04 -16.42 -5.02
C LEU A 11 5.85 -17.30 -6.25
N ARG A 12 6.22 -18.59 -6.13
CA ARG A 12 6.08 -19.56 -7.21
C ARG A 12 5.33 -20.79 -6.73
N PHE A 13 4.15 -21.00 -7.29
CA PHE A 13 3.31 -22.15 -6.99
C PHE A 13 3.36 -23.14 -8.15
N ARG A 14 3.65 -24.41 -7.85
CA ARG A 14 3.69 -25.50 -8.84
C ARG A 14 2.50 -26.41 -8.60
N GLY A 15 1.75 -26.70 -9.66
CA GLY A 15 0.64 -27.64 -9.66
C GLY A 15 0.65 -28.53 -10.90
N THR A 16 -0.34 -29.41 -11.00
CA THR A 16 -0.53 -30.31 -12.15
C THR A 16 -0.73 -29.54 -13.46
N GLU A 17 -1.29 -28.34 -13.39
CA GLU A 17 -1.55 -27.46 -14.54
C GLU A 17 -0.37 -26.54 -14.90
N GLY A 18 0.76 -26.65 -14.19
CA GLY A 18 1.97 -25.87 -14.45
C GLY A 18 2.40 -25.00 -13.28
N THR A 19 3.11 -23.91 -13.59
CA THR A 19 3.72 -23.02 -12.60
C THR A 19 3.10 -21.63 -12.69
N ARG A 20 2.59 -21.10 -11.56
CA ARG A 20 2.19 -19.70 -11.42
C ARG A 20 3.28 -18.92 -10.68
N LYS A 21 3.61 -17.74 -11.18
CA LYS A 21 4.59 -16.81 -10.58
C LYS A 21 3.89 -15.50 -10.26
N PHE A 22 4.07 -15.02 -9.04
CA PHE A 22 3.72 -13.67 -8.60
C PHE A 22 5.01 -12.99 -8.17
N GLU A 23 5.17 -11.73 -8.55
CA GLU A 23 6.36 -10.95 -8.25
C GLU A 23 5.95 -9.52 -7.92
N THR A 24 6.55 -8.97 -6.88
CA THR A 24 6.35 -7.58 -6.47
C THR A 24 7.64 -7.04 -5.89
N SER A 25 7.92 -5.78 -6.15
CA SER A 25 8.99 -5.06 -5.48
C SER A 25 8.58 -4.71 -4.05
N PHE A 26 9.56 -4.58 -3.16
CA PHE A 26 9.36 -4.10 -1.80
C PHE A 26 10.43 -3.08 -1.42
N HIS A 27 10.07 -2.18 -0.52
CA HIS A 27 10.95 -1.22 0.14
C HIS A 27 10.89 -1.50 1.65
N LEU A 28 12.02 -1.90 2.24
CA LEU A 28 12.20 -2.12 3.66
C LEU A 28 12.90 -0.89 4.26
N GLN A 29 12.14 -0.06 4.96
CA GLN A 29 12.63 1.20 5.52
C GLN A 29 12.66 1.15 7.04
N GLN A 30 13.68 1.76 7.65
CA GLN A 30 13.56 2.16 9.05
C GLN A 30 12.57 3.32 9.17
N GLY A 31 11.82 3.36 10.27
CA GLY A 31 10.89 4.43 10.53
C GLY A 31 11.55 5.81 10.55
N GLY A 32 10.74 6.83 10.36
CA GLY A 32 11.19 8.22 10.31
C GLY A 32 10.00 9.09 9.95
N LYS A 33 10.09 9.77 8.81
CA LYS A 33 9.05 10.68 8.34
C LYS A 33 8.26 10.17 7.14
N GLU A 34 8.76 9.15 6.45
CA GLU A 34 8.24 8.77 5.14
C GLU A 34 8.40 7.28 4.92
N LEU A 35 7.41 6.66 4.28
CA LEU A 35 7.41 5.29 3.80
C LEU A 35 6.94 5.30 2.35
N THR A 36 7.71 4.75 1.42
CA THR A 36 7.44 4.83 -0.02
C THR A 36 7.47 3.47 -0.69
N SER A 37 6.66 3.29 -1.72
CA SER A 37 6.82 2.15 -2.63
C SER A 37 8.02 2.35 -3.56
N MET A 38 8.55 1.25 -4.07
CA MET A 38 9.69 1.24 -5.00
C MET A 38 9.42 1.93 -6.34
N ASP A 39 8.16 1.97 -6.77
CA ASP A 39 7.74 2.62 -8.00
C ASP A 39 7.37 4.10 -7.81
N ASN A 40 7.42 4.60 -6.57
CA ASN A 40 7.03 5.97 -6.18
C ASN A 40 5.54 6.31 -6.41
N ASN A 41 4.69 5.32 -6.69
CA ASN A 41 3.26 5.52 -6.84
C ASN A 41 2.51 5.59 -5.50
N PHE A 42 3.17 5.24 -4.40
CA PHE A 42 2.61 5.26 -3.06
C PHE A 42 3.60 5.89 -2.08
N ASN A 43 3.11 6.84 -1.28
CA ASN A 43 3.85 7.50 -0.22
C ASN A 43 2.96 7.67 1.01
N LEU A 44 3.50 7.35 2.19
CA LEU A 44 2.91 7.70 3.47
C LEU A 44 3.90 8.57 4.27
N THR A 45 3.55 9.85 4.44
CA THR A 45 4.29 10.78 5.29
C THR A 45 3.68 10.85 6.69
N GLY A 46 4.50 10.81 7.73
CA GLY A 46 4.01 10.80 9.11
C GLY A 46 5.13 10.79 10.14
N LYS A 47 4.85 10.16 11.29
CA LYS A 47 5.83 9.91 12.35
C LYS A 47 5.88 8.42 12.63
N PHE A 48 6.96 7.78 12.20
CA PHE A 48 7.17 6.34 12.37
C PHE A 48 8.33 6.10 13.33
N ALA A 49 8.29 5.00 14.09
CA ALA A 49 9.28 4.73 15.11
C ALA A 49 10.63 4.39 14.46
N ALA A 50 11.66 5.20 14.74
CA ALA A 50 12.97 5.09 14.07
C ALA A 50 13.63 3.71 14.22
N ASN A 51 13.41 3.03 15.35
CA ASN A 51 13.96 1.70 15.62
C ASN A 51 13.04 0.55 15.12
N THR A 52 12.11 0.84 14.22
CA THR A 52 11.15 -0.13 13.67
C THR A 52 11.32 -0.20 12.16
N PHE A 53 11.25 -1.41 11.61
CA PHE A 53 11.27 -1.65 10.17
C PHE A 53 9.85 -1.73 9.63
N TYR A 54 9.65 -1.10 8.48
CA TYR A 54 8.40 -1.08 7.74
C TYR A 54 8.65 -1.60 6.32
N LEU A 55 7.82 -2.55 5.89
CA LEU A 55 7.84 -3.11 4.55
C LEU A 55 6.69 -2.48 3.74
N THR A 56 7.04 -1.67 2.75
CA THR A 56 6.09 -1.07 1.79
C THR A 56 6.16 -1.82 0.46
N MET A 57 5.03 -2.29 -0.04
CA MET A 57 4.98 -3.06 -1.29
C MET A 57 3.59 -3.05 -1.91
N GLN A 58 3.50 -3.27 -3.22
CA GLN A 58 2.23 -3.65 -3.84
C GLN A 58 1.83 -5.05 -3.34
N THR A 59 0.57 -5.26 -2.98
CA THR A 59 0.13 -6.58 -2.50
C THR A 59 -0.25 -7.48 -3.67
N ILE A 60 -0.08 -8.79 -3.49
CA ILE A 60 -0.47 -9.78 -4.51
C ILE A 60 -1.97 -10.03 -4.38
N GLY A 61 -2.73 -9.55 -5.38
CA GLY A 61 -4.19 -9.69 -5.41
C GLY A 61 -4.89 -8.65 -4.53
N LEU A 62 -6.23 -8.75 -4.51
CA LEU A 62 -7.09 -7.84 -3.76
C LEU A 62 -7.38 -8.38 -2.36
N PRO A 63 -7.44 -7.52 -1.34
CA PRO A 63 -7.71 -7.93 0.04
C PRO A 63 -9.14 -8.46 0.24
N LYS A 64 -10.08 -8.03 -0.60
CA LYS A 64 -11.46 -8.50 -0.70
C LYS A 64 -11.97 -8.20 -2.11
N GLU A 65 -13.03 -8.89 -2.54
CA GLU A 65 -13.72 -8.53 -3.78
C GLU A 65 -14.22 -7.09 -3.70
N VAL A 66 -13.92 -6.32 -4.75
CA VAL A 66 -14.48 -4.98 -5.01
C VAL A 66 -15.23 -5.06 -6.34
N GLU A 67 -16.40 -4.44 -6.40
CA GLU A 67 -17.24 -4.46 -7.61
C GLU A 67 -16.74 -3.45 -8.68
N GLU A 68 -16.07 -2.40 -8.21
CA GLU A 68 -15.56 -1.29 -9.02
C GLU A 68 -14.17 -1.59 -9.59
N LYS A 69 -13.76 -0.82 -10.60
CA LYS A 69 -12.46 -0.97 -11.25
C LYS A 69 -11.38 -0.46 -10.31
N VAL A 70 -10.30 -1.23 -10.10
CA VAL A 70 -9.13 -0.74 -9.35
C VAL A 70 -8.28 0.15 -10.22
N ILE A 71 -8.03 1.38 -9.77
CA ILE A 71 -7.28 2.42 -10.48
C ILE A 71 -6.01 2.87 -9.74
N ALA A 72 -5.73 2.30 -8.56
CA ALA A 72 -4.42 2.36 -7.92
C ALA A 72 -4.26 1.26 -6.84
N GLY A 73 -3.04 0.76 -6.68
CA GLY A 73 -2.70 -0.24 -5.67
C GLY A 73 -3.21 -1.65 -6.01
N PRO A 74 -3.49 -2.50 -5.00
CA PRO A 74 -3.31 -2.26 -3.57
C PRO A 74 -1.85 -2.13 -3.14
N TYR A 75 -1.54 -1.16 -2.26
CA TYR A 75 -0.24 -1.04 -1.58
C TYR A 75 -0.39 -1.31 -0.09
N GLY A 76 0.50 -2.13 0.45
CA GLY A 76 0.53 -2.48 1.87
C GLY A 76 1.76 -1.93 2.58
N ILE A 77 1.56 -1.48 3.82
CA ILE A 77 2.63 -1.18 4.77
C ILE A 77 2.54 -2.17 5.93
N PHE A 78 3.60 -2.93 6.15
CA PHE A 78 3.66 -3.98 7.17
C PHE A 78 4.82 -3.75 8.13
N THR A 79 4.58 -3.98 9.42
CA THR A 79 5.59 -3.90 10.47
C THR A 79 5.32 -4.98 11.51
N ALA A 80 6.35 -5.35 12.27
CA ALA A 80 6.17 -6.20 13.44
C ALA A 80 5.42 -5.44 14.55
N GLY A 81 4.38 -6.07 15.10
CA GLY A 81 3.59 -5.54 16.21
C GLY A 81 2.51 -4.52 15.81
N SER A 82 1.77 -4.05 16.80
CA SER A 82 0.71 -3.05 16.61
C SER A 82 1.30 -1.65 16.66
N VAL A 83 1.56 -1.04 15.50
CA VAL A 83 1.94 0.37 15.39
C VAL A 83 0.70 1.16 14.97
N SER A 84 0.24 2.07 15.83
CA SER A 84 -0.72 3.10 15.42
C SER A 84 0.04 4.27 14.79
N VAL A 85 -0.48 4.76 13.67
CA VAL A 85 -0.06 6.02 13.08
C VAL A 85 -1.17 7.04 13.32
N LYS A 86 -0.84 8.33 13.30
CA LYS A 86 -1.82 9.40 13.50
C LYS A 86 -1.58 10.53 12.52
N ASN A 87 -2.65 11.03 11.93
CA ASN A 87 -2.64 12.15 10.99
C ASN A 87 -1.54 11.99 9.92
N SER A 88 -1.36 10.77 9.42
CA SER A 88 -0.37 10.50 8.37
C SER A 88 -0.99 10.83 7.02
N ILE A 89 -0.20 11.44 6.15
CA ILE A 89 -0.65 11.85 4.83
C ILE A 89 -0.28 10.76 3.84
N LEU A 90 -1.30 10.09 3.31
CA LEU A 90 -1.20 9.14 2.23
C LEU A 90 -1.30 9.88 0.89
N THR A 91 -0.41 9.55 -0.03
CA THR A 91 -0.46 9.99 -1.41
C THR A 91 -0.36 8.77 -2.33
N MET A 92 -1.26 8.67 -3.31
CA MET A 92 -1.28 7.60 -4.32
C MET A 92 -1.38 8.20 -5.72
N THR A 93 -0.52 7.74 -6.62
CA THR A 93 -0.65 8.02 -8.06
C THR A 93 -1.69 7.08 -8.66
N LEU A 94 -2.66 7.64 -9.35
CA LEU A 94 -3.74 6.93 -10.03
C LEU A 94 -3.33 6.56 -11.45
N ASP A 95 -3.74 5.37 -11.89
CA ASP A 95 -3.53 4.88 -13.25
C ASP A 95 -4.37 5.69 -14.26
N GLU A 96 -5.49 6.26 -13.82
CA GLU A 96 -6.31 7.21 -14.58
C GLU A 96 -6.93 8.29 -13.67
N THR A 97 -7.17 9.47 -14.25
CA THR A 97 -7.78 10.59 -13.54
C THR A 97 -9.27 10.35 -13.35
N SER A 98 -9.73 10.45 -12.11
CA SER A 98 -11.12 10.23 -11.74
C SER A 98 -11.57 11.14 -10.62
N ALA A 99 -12.66 11.87 -10.82
CA ALA A 99 -13.27 12.70 -9.77
C ALA A 99 -14.12 11.87 -8.79
N GLU A 100 -14.45 10.63 -9.16
CA GLU A 100 -15.30 9.72 -8.38
C GLU A 100 -14.46 8.65 -7.65
N ALA A 101 -13.13 8.76 -7.69
CA ALA A 101 -12.24 7.78 -7.08
C ALA A 101 -12.55 7.59 -5.60
N LYS A 102 -12.51 6.35 -5.12
CA LYS A 102 -12.73 6.00 -3.71
C LYS A 102 -11.52 5.32 -3.15
N LEU A 103 -11.04 5.81 -2.01
CA LEU A 103 -9.96 5.17 -1.27
C LEU A 103 -10.54 4.12 -0.32
N PHE A 104 -10.00 2.91 -0.36
CA PHE A 104 -10.31 1.85 0.59
C PHE A 104 -9.09 1.47 1.41
N PHE A 105 -9.33 1.19 2.70
CA PHE A 105 -8.36 0.66 3.65
C PHE A 105 -8.73 -0.75 4.07
N PHE A 106 -7.75 -1.65 4.07
CA PHE A 106 -7.87 -3.00 4.59
C PHE A 106 -6.92 -3.24 5.76
N ASN A 107 -7.49 -3.58 6.91
CA ASN A 107 -6.75 -3.83 8.15
C ASN A 107 -6.33 -5.31 8.35
N GLY A 108 -6.49 -6.16 7.33
CA GLY A 108 -6.29 -7.61 7.43
C GLY A 108 -7.59 -8.42 7.63
N GLN A 109 -8.71 -7.76 7.94
CA GLN A 109 -10.01 -8.41 8.15
C GLN A 109 -11.15 -7.70 7.41
N THR A 110 -11.20 -6.37 7.49
CA THR A 110 -12.28 -5.55 6.95
C THR A 110 -11.75 -4.54 5.95
N LEU A 111 -12.46 -4.40 4.84
CA LEU A 111 -12.26 -3.35 3.85
C LEU A 111 -13.23 -2.20 4.17
N THR A 112 -12.71 -0.99 4.34
CA THR A 112 -13.49 0.20 4.71
C THR A 112 -13.15 1.37 3.79
N GLU A 113 -14.16 1.99 3.21
CA GLU A 113 -14.02 3.24 2.47
C GLU A 113 -13.53 4.36 3.40
N GLN A 114 -12.53 5.10 2.94
CA GLN A 114 -11.99 6.26 3.64
C GLN A 114 -12.73 7.52 3.18
N LYS A 115 -12.88 8.46 4.09
CA LYS A 115 -13.51 9.76 3.82
C LYS A 115 -12.44 10.83 3.71
N ASP A 116 -12.87 12.01 3.27
CA ASP A 116 -12.05 13.23 3.24
C ASP A 116 -10.76 13.05 2.42
N ILE A 117 -10.93 12.50 1.21
CA ILE A 117 -9.88 12.43 0.20
C ILE A 117 -9.88 13.69 -0.65
N GLU A 118 -8.70 14.06 -1.14
CA GLU A 118 -8.49 15.13 -2.11
C GLU A 118 -7.88 14.52 -3.37
N ILE A 119 -8.35 14.94 -4.54
CA ILE A 119 -7.84 14.48 -5.83
C ILE A 119 -7.43 15.71 -6.63
N GLU A 120 -6.15 15.78 -6.97
CA GLU A 120 -5.59 16.79 -7.86
C GLU A 120 -4.89 16.07 -9.02
N GLU A 121 -5.35 16.32 -10.25
CA GLU A 121 -4.90 15.62 -11.45
C GLU A 121 -5.02 14.09 -11.35
N ASN A 122 -3.91 13.38 -11.19
CA ASN A 122 -3.83 11.93 -11.03
C ASN A 122 -3.27 11.54 -9.66
N ILE A 123 -3.33 12.44 -8.68
CA ILE A 123 -2.81 12.23 -7.33
C ILE A 123 -3.97 12.27 -6.35
N LEU A 124 -4.19 11.16 -5.65
CA LEU A 124 -5.08 11.09 -4.50
C LEU A 124 -4.28 11.34 -3.22
N THR A 125 -4.78 12.23 -2.37
CA THR A 125 -4.24 12.50 -1.03
C THR A 125 -5.31 12.24 0.03
N ALA A 126 -4.92 11.64 1.15
CA ALA A 126 -5.82 11.37 2.28
C ALA A 126 -5.08 11.43 3.62
N THR A 127 -5.81 11.76 4.69
CA THR A 127 -5.29 11.61 6.06
C THR A 127 -5.68 10.24 6.61
N VAL A 128 -4.72 9.47 7.12
CA VAL A 128 -4.92 8.12 7.65
C VAL A 128 -4.29 7.92 9.03
N ASP A 129 -4.93 7.08 9.84
CA ASP A 129 -4.56 6.79 11.24
C ASP A 129 -4.20 5.32 11.47
N SER A 130 -3.99 4.55 10.40
CA SER A 130 -3.69 3.13 10.50
C SER A 130 -2.79 2.65 9.36
N LEU A 131 -2.02 1.60 9.65
CA LEU A 131 -1.23 0.87 8.66
C LEU A 131 -2.00 -0.37 8.21
N GLY A 132 -1.79 -0.77 6.97
CA GLY A 132 -2.46 -1.89 6.32
C GLY A 132 -2.34 -1.75 4.82
N ALA A 133 -3.33 -2.23 4.08
CA ALA A 133 -3.37 -2.11 2.63
C ALA A 133 -4.36 -1.03 2.17
N PHE A 134 -3.96 -0.26 1.17
CA PHE A 134 -4.77 0.80 0.56
C PHE A 134 -4.94 0.53 -0.93
N LEU A 135 -6.15 0.70 -1.45
CA LEU A 135 -6.45 0.61 -2.87
C LEU A 135 -7.44 1.70 -3.25
N VAL A 136 -7.43 2.09 -4.53
CA VAL A 136 -8.36 3.09 -5.06
C VAL A 136 -9.21 2.45 -6.16
N THR A 137 -10.52 2.70 -6.13
CA THR A 137 -11.45 2.27 -7.18
C THR A 137 -12.18 3.42 -7.83
N GLU A 138 -12.77 3.14 -9.01
CA GLU A 138 -13.78 3.96 -9.69
C GLU A 138 -14.88 3.10 -10.35
#